data_AF-A0A8J6MSA1-F1
#
_entry.id   AF-A0A8J6MSA1-F1
#
_cell.length_a   1.000
_cell.length_b   1.000
_cell.length_c   1.000
_cell.angle_alpha   90.00
_cell.angle_beta   90.00
_cell.angle_gamma   90.00
#
_symmetry.space_group_name_H-M   'P 1'
#
loop_
_entity.id
_entity.type
_entity.pdbx_description
1 polymer ?
#
loop_
_entity_poly.entity_id
_entity_poly.type
_entity_poly.pdbx_seq_one_letter_code
_entity_poly.pdbx_strand_id
1 'polypeptide(L)'
;MAVDTRKENGRKLGPLIREFFLATQFGVQLIVVTLIFLGVAGFFAFRAFTEQYAQIQEIFKVVDASLQHELVMNDIVQRNMIGLIVSVFVYIGAMIFFIVKSHHKYTGPLVAVTKFTQSMTNGYYSARVNLRKKDTHMRDLEKALNEMAMELERRHGTPDKPA
;
A
#
# COMPACT_ATOMS: atom_id res chain seq x y z
N MET A 1 29.59 22.36 40.55
CA MET A 1 28.88 21.19 40.01
C MET A 1 28.07 21.65 38.81
N ALA A 2 28.61 21.48 37.60
CA ALA A 2 27.90 21.83 36.37
C ALA A 2 27.05 20.63 35.96
N VAL A 3 25.72 20.82 35.94
CA VAL A 3 24.77 19.83 35.43
C VAL A 3 24.88 19.85 33.91
N ASP A 4 25.49 18.81 33.35
CA ASP A 4 25.60 18.60 31.91
C ASP A 4 24.22 18.17 31.37
N THR A 5 23.38 19.15 30.99
CA THR A 5 22.14 18.92 30.24
C THR A 5 22.45 18.84 28.74
N ARG A 6 23.27 17.87 28.33
CA ARG A 6 23.38 17.50 26.92
C ARG A 6 22.06 16.89 26.45
N LYS A 7 21.24 17.74 25.82
CA LYS A 7 20.06 17.42 25.02
C LYS A 7 20.23 16.10 24.25
N GLU A 8 19.55 15.05 24.71
CA GLU A 8 19.28 13.84 23.93
C GLU A 8 18.22 14.12 22.84
N ASN A 9 18.53 14.97 21.86
CA ASN A 9 17.66 15.17 20.69
C ASN A 9 18.04 14.25 19.51
N GLY A 10 19.03 13.36 19.67
CA GLY A 10 19.59 12.56 18.58
C GLY A 10 18.86 11.25 18.23
N ARG A 11 17.73 10.92 18.88
CA ARG A 11 17.15 9.55 18.84
C ARG A 11 15.76 9.40 18.21
N LYS A 12 15.33 10.31 17.34
CA LYS A 12 14.01 10.19 16.65
C LYS A 12 14.05 10.10 15.11
N LEU A 13 15.24 10.13 14.50
CA LEU A 13 15.38 10.05 13.04
C LEU A 13 14.96 8.69 12.45
N GLY A 14 15.29 7.57 13.11
CA GLY A 14 14.92 6.23 12.63
C GLY A 14 13.40 6.01 12.51
N PRO A 15 12.61 6.30 13.57
CA PRO A 15 11.15 6.24 13.51
C PRO A 15 10.56 7.15 12.43
N LEU A 16 11.05 8.40 12.31
CA LEU A 16 10.59 9.36 11.30
C LEU A 16 10.85 8.89 9.86
N ILE A 17 12.05 8.36 9.58
CA ILE A 17 12.40 7.83 8.25
C ILE A 17 11.55 6.61 7.90
N ARG A 18 11.26 5.75 8.88
CA ARG A 18 10.41 4.58 8.70
C ARG A 18 8.96 4.96 8.43
N GLU A 19 8.42 5.91 9.19
CA GLU A 19 7.07 6.47 8.97
C GLU A 19 6.99 7.15 7.60
N PHE A 20 8.00 7.92 7.22
CA PHE A 20 8.10 8.54 5.90
C PHE A 20 8.14 7.49 4.76
N PHE A 21 8.90 6.41 4.91
CA PHE A 21 8.97 5.35 3.91
C PHE A 21 7.64 4.60 3.76
N LEU A 22 6.99 4.29 4.87
CA LEU A 22 5.66 3.67 4.87
C LEU A 22 4.61 4.60 4.24
N ALA A 23 4.64 5.89 4.59
CA ALA A 23 3.78 6.90 4.01
C ALA A 23 4.03 7.09 2.51
N THR A 24 5.30 7.09 2.07
CA THR A 24 5.68 7.24 0.66
C THR A 24 5.23 6.04 -0.17
N GLN A 25 5.40 4.81 0.35
CA GLN A 25 4.92 3.62 -0.35
C GLN A 25 3.41 3.53 -0.41
N PHE A 26 2.71 3.90 0.66
CA PHE A 26 1.26 4.04 0.64
C PHE A 26 0.81 5.10 -0.37
N GLY A 27 1.51 6.24 -0.41
CA GLY A 27 1.30 7.29 -1.40
C GLY A 27 1.46 6.79 -2.84
N VAL A 28 2.53 6.04 -3.14
CA VAL A 28 2.73 5.43 -4.46
C VAL A 28 1.61 4.45 -4.82
N GLN A 29 1.19 3.60 -3.87
CA GLN A 29 0.08 2.67 -4.09
C GLN A 29 -1.23 3.43 -4.37
N LEU A 30 -1.50 4.49 -3.60
CA LEU A 30 -2.66 5.34 -3.80
C LEU A 30 -2.63 6.04 -5.16
N ILE A 31 -1.47 6.55 -5.59
CA ILE A 31 -1.29 7.15 -6.93
C ILE A 31 -1.57 6.12 -8.02
N VAL A 32 -1.00 4.91 -7.94
CA VAL A 32 -1.20 3.85 -8.94
C VAL A 32 -2.68 3.45 -9.01
N VAL A 33 -3.33 3.24 -7.87
CA VAL A 33 -4.76 2.86 -7.82
C VAL A 33 -5.64 4.00 -8.34
N THR A 34 -5.29 5.26 -8.05
CA THR A 34 -5.98 6.43 -8.60
C THR A 34 -5.81 6.54 -10.11
N LEU A 35 -4.62 6.28 -10.65
CA LEU A 35 -4.39 6.27 -12.10
C LEU A 35 -5.18 5.16 -12.80
N ILE A 36 -5.26 3.96 -12.20
CA ILE A 36 -6.11 2.87 -12.70
C ILE A 36 -7.58 3.32 -12.72
N PHE A 37 -8.06 3.94 -11.64
CA PHE A 37 -9.41 4.46 -11.60
C PHE A 37 -9.67 5.53 -12.65
N LEU A 38 -8.78 6.52 -12.78
CA LEU A 38 -8.91 7.56 -13.80
C LEU A 38 -8.89 6.98 -15.21
N GLY A 39 -8.08 5.95 -15.47
CA GLY A 39 -8.06 5.24 -16.75
C GLY A 39 -9.38 4.52 -17.04
N VAL A 40 -9.91 3.78 -16.07
CA VAL A 40 -11.18 3.04 -16.20
C VAL A 40 -12.36 4.01 -16.32
N ALA A 41 -12.44 5.00 -15.44
CA ALA A 41 -13.49 6.03 -15.46
C ALA A 41 -13.41 6.85 -16.75
N GLY A 42 -12.21 7.23 -17.20
CA GLY A 42 -11.98 7.91 -18.46
C GLY A 42 -12.41 7.08 -19.67
N PHE A 43 -12.13 5.77 -19.68
CA PHE A 43 -12.60 4.86 -20.71
C PHE A 43 -14.14 4.81 -20.77
N PHE A 44 -14.81 4.67 -19.62
CA PHE A 44 -16.27 4.68 -19.56
C PHE A 44 -16.85 6.03 -19.97
N ALA A 45 -16.26 7.14 -19.52
CA ALA A 45 -16.69 8.49 -19.89
C ALA A 45 -16.52 8.75 -21.39
N PHE A 46 -15.42 8.30 -21.98
CA PHE A 46 -15.21 8.40 -23.43
C PHE A 46 -16.26 7.59 -24.19
N ARG A 47 -16.49 6.33 -23.80
CA ARG A 47 -17.51 5.48 -24.42
C ARG A 47 -18.91 6.11 -24.32
N ALA A 48 -19.28 6.56 -23.12
CA ALA A 48 -20.52 7.27 -22.85
C ALA A 48 -20.69 8.48 -23.78
N PHE A 49 -19.64 9.30 -23.91
CA PHE A 49 -19.64 10.47 -24.76
C PHE A 49 -19.80 10.11 -26.24
N THR A 50 -19.12 9.06 -26.73
CA THR A 50 -19.26 8.61 -28.12
C THR A 50 -20.67 8.08 -28.42
N GLU A 51 -21.28 7.32 -27.50
CA GLU A 51 -22.64 6.82 -27.64
C GLU A 51 -23.65 7.97 -27.64
N GLN A 52 -23.48 8.93 -26.71
CA GLN A 52 -24.32 10.12 -26.63
C GLN A 52 -24.18 11.01 -27.88
N TYR A 53 -22.96 11.17 -28.41
CA TYR A 53 -22.72 11.96 -29.62
C TYR A 53 -23.38 11.33 -30.85
N ALA A 54 -23.26 10.01 -31.03
CA ALA A 54 -23.89 9.29 -32.14
C ALA A 54 -25.42 9.43 -32.11
N GLN A 55 -26.03 9.32 -30.93
CA GLN A 55 -27.48 9.48 -30.78
C GLN A 55 -27.94 10.93 -30.97
N ILE A 56 -27.17 11.93 -30.51
CA ILE A 56 -27.48 13.34 -30.80
C ILE A 56 -27.48 13.58 -32.31
N GLN A 57 -26.51 13.03 -33.06
CA GLN A 57 -26.50 13.13 -34.52
C GLN A 57 -27.71 12.46 -35.18
N GLU A 58 -28.23 11.37 -34.59
CA GLU A 58 -29.42 10.67 -35.07
C GLU A 58 -30.71 11.46 -34.77
N ILE A 59 -30.79 12.06 -33.58
CA ILE A 59 -31.86 12.95 -33.13
C ILE A 59 -31.99 14.18 -34.02
N PHE A 60 -30.88 14.82 -34.38
CA PHE A 60 -30.90 15.95 -35.32
C PHE A 60 -31.37 15.56 -36.74
N LYS A 61 -31.45 14.26 -37.07
CA LYS A 61 -32.05 13.77 -38.31
C LYS A 61 -33.55 13.43 -38.18
N VAL A 62 -34.10 13.29 -36.97
CA VAL A 62 -35.49 12.89 -36.72
C VAL A 62 -36.30 14.08 -36.22
N VAL A 63 -37.39 14.41 -36.93
CA VAL A 63 -38.10 15.72 -36.90
C VAL A 63 -39.04 15.93 -35.68
N ASP A 64 -39.28 14.93 -34.83
CA ASP A 64 -40.24 15.06 -33.70
C ASP A 64 -39.58 15.28 -32.33
N ALA A 65 -39.71 16.49 -31.79
CA ALA A 65 -39.09 16.94 -30.53
C ALA A 65 -39.61 16.24 -29.27
N SER A 66 -40.82 15.65 -29.30
CA SER A 66 -41.44 15.01 -28.13
C SER A 66 -40.89 13.61 -27.83
N LEU A 67 -40.50 12.84 -28.84
CA LEU A 67 -39.88 11.51 -28.65
C LEU A 67 -38.40 11.59 -28.23
N GLN A 68 -37.72 12.69 -28.57
CA GLN A 68 -36.28 12.84 -28.34
C GLN A 68 -35.93 12.86 -26.84
N HIS A 69 -36.78 13.43 -26.00
CA HIS A 69 -36.44 13.62 -24.59
C HIS A 69 -36.51 12.31 -23.78
N GLU A 70 -37.47 11.44 -24.10
CA GLU A 70 -37.72 10.21 -23.37
C GLU A 70 -36.71 9.10 -23.72
N LEU A 71 -36.30 9.01 -24.99
CA LEU A 71 -35.29 8.06 -25.47
C LEU A 71 -33.88 8.38 -24.97
N VAL A 72 -33.50 9.66 -24.88
CA VAL A 72 -32.15 10.09 -24.48
C VAL A 72 -31.93 9.95 -22.98
N MET A 73 -32.92 10.33 -22.17
CA MET A 73 -32.72 10.42 -20.73
C MET A 73 -32.78 9.08 -20.01
N ASN A 74 -33.39 8.05 -20.58
CA ASN A 74 -33.58 6.78 -19.87
C ASN A 74 -32.43 5.78 -20.13
N ASP A 75 -32.09 5.48 -21.39
CA ASP A 75 -31.13 4.40 -21.68
C ASP A 75 -29.65 4.84 -21.49
N ILE A 76 -29.31 6.07 -21.89
CA ILE A 76 -27.93 6.59 -21.76
C ILE A 76 -27.56 6.80 -20.30
N VAL A 77 -28.44 7.46 -19.54
CA VAL A 77 -28.20 7.77 -18.13
C VAL A 77 -28.09 6.47 -17.34
N GLN A 78 -28.95 5.47 -17.61
CA GLN A 78 -28.85 4.17 -16.96
C GLN A 78 -27.54 3.44 -17.30
N ARG A 79 -27.13 3.37 -18.57
CA ARG A 79 -25.87 2.72 -18.96
C ARG A 79 -24.64 3.41 -18.36
N ASN A 80 -24.61 4.73 -18.36
CA ASN A 80 -23.52 5.50 -17.76
C ASN A 80 -23.48 5.35 -16.25
N MET A 81 -24.64 5.34 -15.59
CA MET A 81 -24.75 5.10 -14.16
C MET A 81 -24.24 3.70 -13.79
N ILE A 82 -24.61 2.67 -14.55
CA ILE A 82 -24.10 1.31 -14.34
C ILE A 82 -22.57 1.27 -14.55
N GLY A 83 -22.06 1.87 -15.63
CA GLY A 83 -20.62 1.94 -15.89
C GLY A 83 -19.84 2.64 -14.77
N LEU A 84 -20.38 3.74 -14.25
CA LEU A 84 -19.82 4.47 -13.11
C LEU A 84 -19.82 3.59 -11.85
N ILE A 85 -20.94 2.96 -11.51
CA ILE A 85 -21.05 2.04 -10.36
C ILE A 85 -20.02 0.92 -10.47
N VAL A 86 -19.90 0.28 -11.65
CA VAL A 86 -18.90 -0.78 -11.90
C VAL A 86 -17.48 -0.26 -11.71
N SER A 87 -17.15 0.93 -12.23
CA SER A 87 -15.81 1.53 -12.06
C SER A 87 -15.45 1.79 -10.59
N VAL A 88 -16.42 2.22 -9.78
CA VAL A 88 -16.24 2.41 -8.34
C VAL A 88 -15.98 1.08 -7.64
N PHE A 89 -16.73 0.03 -7.97
CA PHE A 89 -16.48 -1.31 -7.40
C PHE A 89 -15.11 -1.87 -7.80
N VAL A 90 -14.70 -1.70 -9.06
CA VAL A 90 -13.36 -2.09 -9.53
C VAL A 90 -12.27 -1.33 -8.77
N TYR A 91 -12.46 -0.02 -8.54
CA TYR A 91 -11.52 0.78 -7.76
C TYR A 91 -11.40 0.31 -6.31
N ILE A 92 -12.53 0.07 -5.63
CA ILE A 92 -12.53 -0.44 -4.26
C ILE A 92 -11.85 -1.80 -4.20
N GLY A 93 -12.17 -2.71 -5.12
CA GLY A 93 -11.55 -4.03 -5.21
C GLY A 93 -10.05 -3.97 -5.44
N ALA A 94 -9.59 -3.12 -6.36
CA ALA A 94 -8.17 -2.88 -6.62
C ALA A 94 -7.47 -2.32 -5.37
N MET A 95 -8.07 -1.33 -4.70
CA MET A 95 -7.52 -0.74 -3.49
C MET A 95 -7.34 -1.78 -2.38
N ILE A 96 -8.37 -2.58 -2.10
CA ILE A 96 -8.32 -3.66 -1.11
C ILE A 96 -7.22 -4.65 -1.48
N PHE A 97 -7.15 -5.08 -2.75
CA PHE A 97 -6.13 -6.02 -3.22
C PHE A 97 -4.72 -5.49 -2.97
N PHE A 98 -4.44 -4.23 -3.33
CA PHE A 98 -3.12 -3.64 -3.15
C PHE A 98 -2.76 -3.44 -1.67
N ILE A 99 -3.71 -3.01 -0.83
CA ILE A 99 -3.50 -2.86 0.62
C ILE A 99 -3.19 -4.22 1.25
N VAL A 100 -3.99 -5.25 0.97
CA VAL A 100 -3.80 -6.60 1.51
C VAL A 100 -2.47 -7.18 1.06
N LYS A 101 -2.14 -7.07 -0.23
CA LYS A 101 -0.85 -7.51 -0.78
C LYS A 101 0.33 -6.81 -0.13
N SER A 102 0.22 -5.50 0.08
CA SER A 102 1.23 -4.69 0.77
C SER A 102 1.40 -5.15 2.21
N HIS A 103 0.30 -5.29 2.95
CA HIS A 103 0.30 -5.75 4.34
C HIS A 103 0.99 -7.11 4.49
N HIS A 104 0.62 -8.12 3.70
CA HIS A 104 1.26 -9.44 3.76
C HIS A 104 2.76 -9.43 3.42
N LYS A 105 3.20 -8.50 2.57
CA LYS A 105 4.61 -8.34 2.24
C LYS A 105 5.41 -7.87 3.45
N TYR A 106 4.89 -6.93 4.24
CA TYR A 106 5.65 -6.26 5.31
C TYR A 106 5.40 -6.81 6.73
N THR A 107 4.22 -7.34 7.02
CA THR A 107 3.92 -7.89 8.35
C THR A 107 4.78 -9.10 8.68
N GLY A 108 5.06 -9.95 7.69
CA GLY A 108 5.89 -11.16 7.89
C GLY A 108 7.30 -10.87 8.39
N PRO A 109 8.11 -10.04 7.69
CA PRO A 109 9.44 -9.66 8.15
C PRO A 109 9.42 -8.95 9.49
N LEU A 110 8.40 -8.10 9.72
CA LEU A 110 8.29 -7.36 10.97
C LEU A 110 8.11 -8.30 12.17
N VAL A 111 7.25 -9.31 12.05
CA VAL A 111 7.07 -10.33 13.10
C VAL A 111 8.36 -11.09 13.37
N ALA A 112 9.13 -11.44 12.33
CA ALA A 112 10.43 -12.11 12.50
C ALA A 112 11.43 -11.22 13.25
N VAL A 113 11.51 -9.94 12.91
CA VAL A 113 12.35 -8.96 13.61
C VAL A 113 11.89 -8.80 15.08
N THR A 114 10.59 -8.68 15.34
CA THR A 114 10.06 -8.55 16.71
C THR A 114 10.41 -9.77 17.57
N LYS A 115 10.22 -11.00 17.04
CA LYS A 115 10.58 -12.23 17.77
C LYS A 115 12.08 -12.32 18.03
N PHE A 116 12.89 -11.91 17.06
CA PHE A 116 14.34 -11.85 17.23
C PHE A 116 14.73 -10.86 18.32
N THR A 117 14.17 -9.63 18.31
CA THR A 117 14.42 -8.63 19.35
C THR A 117 14.00 -9.14 20.72
N GLN A 118 12.83 -9.79 20.83
CA GLN A 118 12.38 -10.41 22.08
C GLN A 118 13.35 -11.51 22.56
N SER A 119 13.91 -12.29 21.64
CA SER A 119 14.92 -13.31 21.99
C SER A 119 16.19 -12.65 22.54
N MET A 120 16.66 -11.57 21.91
CA MET A 120 17.82 -10.80 22.37
C MET A 120 17.57 -10.15 23.74
N THR A 121 16.38 -9.60 23.99
CA THR A 121 16.04 -8.99 25.29
C THR A 121 15.95 -10.01 26.41
N ASN A 122 15.62 -11.28 26.07
CA ASN A 122 15.56 -12.38 27.02
C ASN A 122 16.94 -13.06 27.22
N GLY A 123 18.01 -12.53 26.62
CA GLY A 123 19.36 -13.08 26.74
C GLY A 123 19.69 -14.21 25.74
N TYR A 124 18.76 -14.62 24.87
CA TYR A 124 18.99 -15.70 23.89
C TYR A 124 19.78 -15.21 22.67
N TYR A 125 21.08 -14.96 22.85
CA TYR A 125 21.94 -14.37 21.82
C TYR A 125 22.28 -15.30 20.65
N SER A 126 22.06 -16.61 20.79
CA SER A 126 22.26 -17.60 19.73
C SER A 126 21.16 -17.55 18.65
N ALA A 127 20.06 -16.82 18.89
CA ALA A 127 19.01 -16.65 17.90
C ALA A 127 19.55 -15.88 16.68
N ARG A 128 19.08 -16.24 15.49
CA ARG A 128 19.40 -15.57 14.22
C ARG A 128 18.11 -15.21 13.52
N VAL A 129 18.06 -14.01 12.93
CA VAL A 129 16.95 -13.60 12.09
C VAL A 129 17.21 -14.05 10.67
N ASN A 130 16.22 -14.68 10.05
CA ASN A 130 16.26 -15.11 8.66
C ASN A 130 14.98 -14.59 7.98
N LEU A 131 15.11 -13.55 7.14
CA LEU A 131 13.99 -13.00 6.40
C LEU A 131 13.82 -13.80 5.10
N ARG A 132 12.66 -13.72 4.45
CA ARG A 132 12.39 -14.49 3.22
C ARG A 132 13.14 -13.88 2.04
N LYS A 133 13.69 -14.70 1.12
CA LYS A 133 14.49 -14.22 -0.04
C LYS A 133 13.86 -13.07 -0.84
N LYS A 134 12.53 -13.02 -0.92
CA LYS A 134 11.75 -11.95 -1.60
C LYS A 134 11.81 -10.58 -0.90
N ASP A 135 12.23 -10.54 0.36
CA ASP A 135 12.38 -9.34 1.18
C ASP A 135 13.79 -8.76 0.98
N THR A 136 14.14 -8.44 -0.28
CA THR A 136 15.48 -7.99 -0.69
C THR A 136 15.90 -6.68 -0.04
N HIS A 137 14.97 -5.75 0.10
CA HIS A 137 15.16 -4.45 0.77
C HIS A 137 15.48 -4.55 2.28
N MET A 138 15.33 -5.73 2.90
CA MET A 138 15.63 -5.93 4.33
C MET A 138 16.87 -6.80 4.56
N ARG A 139 17.63 -7.15 3.51
CA ARG A 139 18.84 -7.98 3.63
C ARG A 139 19.91 -7.33 4.50
N ASP A 140 20.11 -6.02 4.34
CA ASP A 140 21.10 -5.29 5.13
C ASP A 140 20.70 -5.23 6.60
N LEU A 141 19.40 -5.10 6.88
CA LEU A 141 18.87 -5.17 8.24
C LEU A 141 19.07 -6.57 8.84
N GLU A 142 18.77 -7.62 8.09
CA GLU A 142 19.00 -9.00 8.53
C GLU A 142 20.47 -9.24 8.90
N LYS A 143 21.39 -8.77 8.04
CA LYS A 143 22.83 -8.88 8.26
C LYS A 143 23.25 -8.12 9.52
N ALA A 144 22.84 -6.85 9.66
CA ALA A 144 23.16 -6.03 10.82
C ALA A 144 22.60 -6.60 12.14
N LEU A 145 21.38 -7.15 12.12
CA LEU A 145 20.79 -7.80 13.29
C LEU A 145 21.54 -9.07 13.68
N ASN A 146 21.94 -9.89 12.70
CA ASN A 146 22.72 -11.10 12.97
C ASN A 146 24.15 -10.77 13.46
N GLU A 147 24.79 -9.73 12.92
CA GLU A 147 26.07 -9.23 13.42
C GLU A 147 25.96 -8.73 14.86
N MET A 148 24.88 -8.00 15.19
CA MET A 148 24.60 -7.59 16.56
C MET A 148 24.42 -8.80 17.50
N ALA A 149 23.69 -9.84 17.09
CA ALA A 149 23.54 -11.06 17.88
C ALA A 149 24.88 -11.77 18.11
N MET A 150 25.72 -11.88 17.07
CA MET A 150 27.06 -12.47 17.20
C MET A 150 27.93 -11.71 18.20
N GLU A 151 27.89 -10.38 18.17
CA GLU A 151 28.68 -9.56 19.09
C GLU A 151 28.16 -9.65 20.54
N LEU A 152 26.84 -9.74 20.73
CA LEU A 152 26.25 -9.97 22.05
C LEU A 152 26.61 -11.35 22.61
N GLU A 153 26.54 -12.38 21.77
CA GLU A 153 26.93 -13.75 22.13
C GLU A 153 28.42 -13.83 22.50
N ARG A 154 29.29 -13.13 21.76
CA ARG A 154 30.73 -13.05 22.06
C ARG A 154 31.01 -12.38 23.42
N ARG A 155 30.22 -11.37 23.80
CA ARG A 155 30.42 -10.60 25.04
C ARG A 155 29.87 -11.28 26.28
N HIS A 156 28.71 -11.90 26.15
CA HIS A 156 27.95 -12.43 27.29
C HIS A 156 27.98 -13.96 27.39
N GLY A 157 28.58 -14.64 26.41
CA GLY A 157 28.54 -16.08 26.30
C GLY A 157 27.17 -16.60 25.84
N THR A 158 27.09 -17.89 25.56
CA THR A 158 25.82 -18.54 25.26
C THR A 158 25.17 -18.90 26.60
N PRO A 159 23.98 -18.37 26.94
CA PRO A 159 23.27 -18.86 28.11
C PRO A 159 22.93 -20.32 27.88
N ASP A 160 23.18 -21.17 28.88
CA ASP A 160 22.75 -22.57 28.85
C ASP A 160 21.24 -22.60 28.57
N LYS A 161 20.86 -23.35 27.52
CA LYS A 161 19.45 -23.52 27.15
C LYS A 161 18.66 -23.97 28.39
N PRO A 162 17.57 -23.27 28.79
CA PRO A 162 16.61 -23.90 29.67
C PRO A 162 16.06 -25.13 28.94
N ALA A 163 16.16 -26.28 29.60
CA ALA A 163 15.69 -27.58 29.14
C ALA A 163 14.20 -27.58 28.81
#